data_AF-A0A9X0UKD1-F1
#
_entry.id   AF-A0A9X0UKD1-F1
#
_cell.length_a   1.000
_cell.length_b   1.000
_cell.length_c   1.000
_cell.angle_alpha   90.00
_cell.angle_beta   90.00
_cell.angle_gamma   90.00
#
_symmetry.space_group_name_H-M   'P 1'
#
loop_
_entity.id
_entity.type
_entity.pdbx_description
1 polymer ?
#
loop_
_entity_poly.entity_id
_entity_poly.type
_entity_poly.pdbx_seq_one_letter_code
_entity_poly.pdbx_strand_id
1 'polypeptide(L)'
;MIEIADLILPSQVKCQVELHRVKSDSFGRIHNGMFKNTLELSAQLTKEAELAGSWRDIREMKIEMVYRNVAYRLPILVDVPVQEFGAFQVIGDNEA
;
A
#
# COMPACT_ATOMS: atom_id res chain seq x y z
N MET A 1 -3.54 -10.25 -15.01
CA MET A 1 -2.88 -8.96 -15.23
C MET A 1 -2.29 -8.57 -13.89
N ILE A 2 -0.99 -8.32 -13.82
CA ILE A 2 -0.35 -7.79 -12.61
C ILE A 2 -0.55 -6.28 -12.70
N GLU A 3 -1.23 -5.70 -11.72
CA GLU A 3 -1.42 -4.25 -11.64
C GLU A 3 -0.25 -3.69 -10.83
N ILE A 4 0.36 -2.60 -11.32
CA ILE A 4 1.45 -1.93 -10.61
C ILE A 4 0.85 -0.77 -9.81
N ALA A 5 1.31 -0.62 -8.58
CA ALA A 5 0.92 0.49 -7.71
C ALA A 5 2.15 1.12 -7.06
N ASP A 6 2.02 2.38 -6.68
CA ASP A 6 3.00 3.12 -5.91
C ASP A 6 2.51 3.25 -4.47
N LEU A 7 3.22 2.62 -3.54
CA LEU A 7 3.07 2.89 -2.11
C LEU A 7 3.81 4.17 -1.76
N ILE A 8 3.12 5.09 -1.12
CA ILE A 8 3.68 6.30 -0.54
C ILE A 8 3.78 6.09 0.96
N LEU A 9 5.01 5.97 1.44
CA LEU A 9 5.32 5.85 2.85
C LEU A 9 5.10 7.19 3.58
N PRO A 10 4.98 7.21 4.93
CA PRO A 10 4.85 8.45 5.70
C PRO A 10 5.94 9.49 5.39
N SER A 11 7.15 9.02 5.12
CA SER A 11 8.30 9.85 4.70
C SER A 11 8.14 10.55 3.34
N GLN A 12 7.04 10.30 2.62
CA GLN A 12 6.79 10.70 1.23
C GLN A 12 7.64 9.97 0.18
N VAL A 13 8.38 8.92 0.57
CA VAL A 13 9.06 8.04 -0.38
C VAL A 13 8.02 7.21 -1.15
N LYS A 14 8.18 7.13 -2.47
CA LYS A 14 7.38 6.27 -3.34
C LYS A 14 8.11 4.95 -3.58
N CYS A 15 7.43 3.84 -3.33
CA CYS A 15 7.91 2.50 -3.60
C CYS A 15 6.91 1.77 -4.49
N GLN A 16 7.41 1.31 -5.64
CA GLN A 16 6.59 0.56 -6.58
C GLN A 16 6.38 -0.87 -6.08
N VAL A 17 5.14 -1.35 -6.14
CA VAL A 17 4.73 -2.70 -5.74
C VAL A 17 3.84 -3.35 -6.78
N GLU A 18 3.90 -4.67 -6.85
CA GLU A 18 3.01 -5.47 -7.68
C GLU A 18 1.75 -5.84 -6.90
N LEU A 19 0.59 -5.38 -7.34
CA LEU A 19 -0.68 -5.79 -6.76
C LEU A 19 -1.05 -7.20 -7.22
N HIS A 20 -1.14 -8.09 -6.25
CA HIS A 20 -1.55 -9.47 -6.45
C HIS A 20 -3.07 -9.64 -6.31
N ARG A 21 -3.69 -8.86 -5.44
CA ARG A 21 -5.13 -8.90 -5.22
C ARG A 21 -5.65 -7.52 -4.87
N VAL A 22 -6.76 -7.13 -5.49
CA VAL A 22 -7.52 -5.94 -5.11
C VAL A 22 -8.97 -6.39 -4.94
N LYS A 23 -9.56 -6.14 -3.78
CA LYS A 23 -10.99 -6.34 -3.56
C LYS A 23 -11.70 -5.01 -3.66
N SER A 24 -12.66 -4.97 -4.56
CA SER A 24 -13.61 -3.89 -4.71
C SER A 24 -15.01 -4.35 -4.34
N ASP A 25 -15.85 -3.43 -3.89
CA ASP A 25 -17.27 -3.68 -3.70
C ASP A 25 -18.04 -3.62 -5.03
N SER A 26 -19.35 -3.84 -4.99
CA SER A 26 -20.24 -3.75 -6.16
C SER A 26 -20.31 -2.35 -6.78
N PHE A 27 -19.87 -1.32 -6.06
CA PHE A 27 -19.79 0.07 -6.53
C PHE A 27 -18.41 0.41 -7.10
N GLY A 28 -17.47 -0.54 -7.13
CA GLY A 28 -16.11 -0.34 -7.64
C GLY A 28 -15.15 0.29 -6.62
N ARG A 29 -15.57 0.48 -5.36
CA ARG A 29 -14.71 1.05 -4.31
C ARG A 29 -13.78 -0.01 -3.78
N ILE A 30 -12.50 0.31 -3.76
CA ILE A 30 -11.45 -0.57 -3.25
C ILE A 30 -11.44 -0.46 -1.73
N HIS A 31 -11.47 -1.61 -1.05
CA HIS A 31 -11.53 -1.65 0.42
C HIS A 31 -10.37 -2.45 1.04
N ASN A 32 -9.80 -3.41 0.31
CA ASN A 32 -8.56 -4.08 0.71
C ASN A 32 -7.82 -4.64 -0.51
N GLY A 33 -6.57 -5.03 -0.29
CA GLY A 33 -5.79 -5.73 -1.28
C GLY A 33 -4.55 -6.38 -0.70
N MET A 34 -3.74 -6.90 -1.60
CA MET A 34 -2.48 -7.54 -1.29
C MET A 34 -1.49 -7.21 -2.38
N PHE A 35 -0.32 -6.75 -1.99
CA PHE A 35 0.81 -6.51 -2.88
C PHE A 35 1.94 -7.48 -2.57
N LYS A 36 2.73 -7.78 -3.59
CA LYS A 36 3.98 -8.50 -3.43
C LYS A 36 5.01 -7.54 -2.86
N ASN A 37 5.70 -8.00 -1.84
CA ASN A 37 6.75 -7.24 -1.22
C ASN A 37 8.06 -7.43 -2.00
N THR A 38 8.81 -6.34 -2.14
CA THR A 38 10.15 -6.38 -2.71
C THR A 38 11.19 -6.20 -1.60
N LEU A 39 12.42 -6.64 -1.86
CA LEU A 39 13.54 -6.42 -0.92
C LEU A 39 13.75 -4.93 -0.65
N GLU A 40 13.57 -4.09 -1.66
CA GLU A 40 13.68 -2.64 -1.56
C GLU A 40 12.60 -2.04 -0.65
N LEU A 41 11.34 -2.45 -0.82
CA LEU A 41 10.25 -2.00 0.04
C LEU A 41 10.50 -2.43 1.49
N SER A 42 10.88 -3.69 1.71
CA SER A 42 11.19 -4.23 3.05
C SER A 42 12.29 -3.44 3.76
N ALA A 43 13.37 -3.13 3.04
CA ALA A 43 14.49 -2.36 3.57
C ALA A 43 14.07 -0.93 3.93
N GLN A 44 13.29 -0.28 3.05
CA GLN A 44 12.80 1.08 3.28
C GLN A 44 11.83 1.14 4.47
N LEU A 45 10.92 0.18 4.56
CA LEU A 45 9.97 0.01 5.65
C LEU A 45 10.67 -0.24 6.99
N THR A 46 11.69 -1.09 7.01
CA THR A 46 12.51 -1.35 8.21
C THR A 46 13.20 -0.07 8.67
N LYS A 47 13.83 0.64 7.72
CA LYS A 47 14.49 1.92 8.00
C LYS A 47 13.53 2.97 8.55
N GLU A 48 12.32 3.08 8.01
CA GLU A 48 11.33 4.03 8.52
C GLU A 48 10.77 3.63 9.88
N ALA A 49 10.57 2.34 10.13
CA ALA A 49 10.17 1.86 11.45
C ALA A 49 11.25 2.15 12.51
N GLU A 50 12.52 2.01 12.15
CA GLU A 50 13.65 2.37 13.02
C GLU A 50 13.70 3.89 13.29
N LEU A 51 13.48 4.72 12.25
CA LEU A 51 13.45 6.18 12.39
C LEU A 51 12.25 6.70 13.18
N ALA A 52 11.08 6.09 12.99
CA ALA A 52 9.85 6.43 13.71
C ALA A 52 9.82 5.86 15.13
N GLY A 53 10.62 4.82 15.41
CA GLY A 53 10.67 4.11 16.68
C GLY A 53 9.66 2.96 16.81
N SER A 54 8.72 2.82 15.87
CA SER A 54 7.80 1.67 15.82
C SER A 54 7.24 1.42 14.42
N TRP A 55 6.98 0.14 14.10
CA TRP A 55 6.17 -0.28 12.94
C TRP A 55 4.77 0.33 12.96
N ARG A 56 4.18 0.47 14.16
CA ARG A 56 2.82 0.98 14.33
C ARG A 56 2.67 2.43 13.88
N ASP A 57 3.76 3.17 13.83
CA ASP A 57 3.75 4.58 13.42
C ASP A 57 3.88 4.73 11.90
N ILE A 58 4.26 3.65 11.19
CA ILE A 58 4.41 3.66 9.73
C ILE A 58 3.41 2.78 8.98
N ARG A 59 2.50 2.11 9.69
CA ARG A 59 1.45 1.26 9.09
C ARG A 59 0.44 2.05 8.23
N GLU A 60 0.29 3.34 8.49
CA GLU A 60 -0.60 4.23 7.72
C GLU A 60 0.17 4.81 6.54
N MET A 61 -0.28 4.47 5.33
CA MET A 61 0.38 4.80 4.07
C MET A 61 -0.64 5.28 3.05
N LYS A 62 -0.18 5.71 1.88
CA LYS A 62 -1.06 5.92 0.73
C LYS A 62 -0.68 4.96 -0.38
N ILE A 63 -1.65 4.55 -1.18
CA ILE A 63 -1.43 3.77 -2.39
C ILE A 63 -1.99 4.53 -3.60
N GLU A 64 -1.14 4.72 -4.60
CA GLU A 64 -1.50 5.23 -5.91
C GLU A 64 -1.54 4.06 -6.90
N MET A 65 -2.66 3.85 -7.58
CA MET A 65 -2.79 2.78 -8.57
C MET A 65 -3.77 3.14 -9.67
N VAL A 66 -3.63 2.53 -10.84
CA VAL A 66 -4.66 2.56 -11.88
C VAL A 66 -5.37 1.23 -11.87
N TYR A 67 -6.68 1.22 -11.60
CA TYR A 67 -7.49 0.01 -11.61
C TYR A 67 -8.70 0.23 -12.51
N ARG A 68 -8.90 -0.64 -13.51
CA ARG A 68 -9.98 -0.53 -14.51
C ARG A 68 -10.03 0.85 -15.21
N ASN A 69 -8.87 1.38 -15.61
CA ASN A 69 -8.72 2.71 -16.23
C ASN A 69 -9.12 3.90 -15.34
N VAL A 70 -9.22 3.69 -14.02
CA VAL A 70 -9.47 4.74 -13.05
C VAL A 70 -8.25 4.87 -12.15
N ALA A 71 -7.75 6.10 -11.99
CA ALA A 71 -6.69 6.39 -11.04
C ALA A 71 -7.26 6.49 -9.62
N TYR A 72 -6.62 5.81 -8.68
CA TYR A 72 -6.94 5.82 -7.27
C TYR A 72 -5.74 6.31 -6.48
N ARG A 73 -6.00 7.13 -5.47
CA ARG A 73 -5.07 7.52 -4.44
C ARG A 73 -5.76 7.33 -3.10
N LEU A 74 -5.43 6.23 -2.43
CA LEU A 74 -6.19 5.76 -1.27
C LEU A 74 -5.29 5.75 -0.03
N PRO A 75 -5.73 6.31 1.10
CA PRO A 75 -5.08 6.07 2.37
C PRO A 75 -5.34 4.62 2.80
N ILE A 76 -4.28 3.92 3.17
CA ILE A 76 -4.29 2.50 3.52
C ILE A 76 -3.58 2.23 4.84
N LEU A 77 -3.94 1.11 5.45
CA LEU A 77 -3.30 0.53 6.61
C LEU A 77 -2.65 -0.79 6.20
N VAL A 78 -1.35 -0.96 6.45
CA VAL A 78 -0.59 -2.19 6.19
C VAL A 78 -0.43 -2.97 7.49
N ASP A 79 -1.03 -4.15 7.56
CA ASP A 79 -1.31 -4.82 8.85
C ASP A 79 -0.12 -5.62 9.42
N VAL A 80 0.96 -5.87 8.65
CA VAL A 80 2.03 -6.81 9.06
C VAL A 80 3.41 -6.36 8.57
N PRO A 81 4.49 -6.52 9.36
CA PRO A 81 5.86 -6.43 8.86
C PRO A 81 6.02 -7.42 7.70
N VAL A 82 6.34 -6.85 6.57
CA VAL A 82 5.96 -7.36 5.27
C VAL A 82 6.73 -8.66 4.98
N GLN A 83 6.03 -9.79 4.92
CA GLN A 83 6.59 -11.06 4.41
C GLN A 83 6.65 -10.99 2.87
N GLU A 84 6.62 -12.12 2.16
CA GLU A 84 6.60 -12.13 0.69
C GLU A 84 5.39 -11.37 0.09
N PHE A 85 4.28 -11.29 0.84
CA PHE A 85 3.09 -10.51 0.49
C PHE A 85 2.61 -9.64 1.65
N GLY A 86 2.33 -8.37 1.35
CA GLY A 86 1.75 -7.40 2.28
C GLY A 86 0.26 -7.22 2.01
N ALA A 87 -0.57 -7.39 3.04
CA ALA A 87 -1.98 -7.05 2.98
C ALA A 87 -2.19 -5.59 3.39
N PHE A 88 -3.11 -4.92 2.70
CA PHE A 88 -3.51 -3.56 3.04
C PHE A 88 -5.03 -3.43 3.11
N GLN A 89 -5.48 -2.52 3.96
CA GLN A 89 -6.88 -2.12 4.09
C GLN A 89 -7.00 -0.63 3.77
N VAL A 90 -8.02 -0.24 3.00
CA VAL A 90 -8.30 1.18 2.75
C VAL A 90 -9.03 1.76 3.96
N ILE A 91 -8.54 2.88 4.47
CA ILE A 91 -9.04 3.51 5.71
C ILE A 91 -9.73 4.87 5.47
N GLY A 92 -9.82 5.32 4.22
CA GLY A 92 -10.47 6.58 3.85
C GLY A 92 -10.88 6.61 2.39
N ASP A 93 -11.48 7.72 1.97
CA ASP A 93 -11.97 7.91 0.61
C ASP A 93 -10.83 8.14 -0.40
N ASN A 94 -11.17 8.00 -1.70
CA ASN A 94 -10.27 8.28 -2.80
C ASN A 94 -9.92 9.77 -2.84
N GLU A 95 -8.64 10.10 -2.67
CA GLU A 95 -8.07 11.44 -2.79
C GLU A 95 -7.77 11.75 -4.28
N ALA A 96 -8.82 11.82 -5.10
CA ALA A 96 -8.74 12.13 -6.52
C ALA A 96 -8.39 13.61 -6.79
#